data_AF-A0A2N5FN11-F1
#
_entry.id   AF-A0A2N5FN11-F1
#
_cell.length_a   1.000
_cell.length_b   1.000
_cell.length_c   1.000
_cell.angle_alpha   90.00
_cell.angle_beta   90.00
_cell.angle_gamma   90.00
#
_symmetry.space_group_name_H-M   'P 1'
#
loop_
_entity.id
_entity.type
_entity.pdbx_description
1 polymer ?
#
loop_
_entity_poly.entity_id
_entity_poly.type
_entity_poly.pdbx_seq_one_letter_code
_entity_poly.pdbx_strand_id
1 'polypeptide(L)' 'MRYFWTFFWTFLLMQMMAYVVSSMTGVAYNFGTASILAVVVTVLILIIGEVVPDRSAEGHH' A
#
# COMPACT_ATOMS: atom_id res chain seq x y z
N MET A 1 2.04 -12.38 -10.74
CA MET A 1 3.12 -11.36 -10.77
C MET A 1 2.63 -9.99 -10.32
N ARG A 2 1.51 -9.48 -10.84
CA ARG A 2 0.86 -8.21 -10.43
C ARG A 2 0.75 -8.03 -8.90
N TYR A 3 0.17 -9.01 -8.20
CA TYR A 3 -0.12 -8.88 -6.77
C TYR A 3 1.14 -8.81 -5.88
N PHE A 4 2.20 -9.53 -6.25
CA PHE A 4 3.48 -9.47 -5.55
C PHE A 4 4.11 -8.09 -5.67
N TRP A 5 4.10 -7.52 -6.88
CA TRP A 5 4.62 -6.18 -7.12
C TRP A 5 3.78 -5.10 -6.44
N THR A 6 2.45 -5.23 -6.44
CA THR A 6 1.57 -4.33 -5.68
C THR A 6 1.92 -4.35 -4.20
N PHE A 7 2.04 -5.53 -3.58
CA PHE A 7 2.45 -5.65 -2.18
C PHE A 7 3.81 -5.02 -1.93
N PHE A 8 4.82 -5.32 -2.77
CA PHE A 8 6.18 -4.80 -2.60
C PHE A 8 6.20 -3.26 -2.61
N TRP A 9 5.56 -2.63 -3.59
CA TRP A 9 5.52 -1.17 -3.70
C TRP A 9 4.68 -0.53 -2.60
N THR A 10 3.51 -1.08 -2.29
CA THR A 10 2.69 -0.60 -1.18
C THR A 10 3.43 -0.69 0.15
N PHE A 11 4.16 -1.79 0.38
CA PHE A 11 4.96 -1.98 1.57
C PHE A 11 6.05 -0.90 1.71
N LEU A 12 6.81 -0.66 0.65
CA LEU A 12 7.87 0.33 0.64
C LEU A 12 7.32 1.76 0.84
N LEU A 13 6.22 2.10 0.18
CA LEU A 13 5.55 3.40 0.35
C LEU A 13 5.00 3.58 1.77
N MET A 14 4.40 2.54 2.35
CA MET A 14 3.84 2.62 3.70
C MET A 14 4.94 2.78 4.76
N GLN A 15 6.09 2.15 4.56
CA GLN A 15 7.28 2.32 5.40
C GLN A 15 7.78 3.77 5.39
N MET A 16 7.88 4.37 4.20
CA MET A 16 8.27 5.77 4.05
C MET A 16 7.23 6.72 4.67
N MET A 17 5.94 6.44 4.48
CA MET A 17 4.85 7.22 5.06
C MET A 17 4.90 7.18 6.59
N ALA A 18 5.05 5.99 7.17
CA ALA A 18 5.20 5.83 8.62
C ALA A 18 6.44 6.55 9.16
N TYR A 19 7.57 6.52 8.43
CA TYR A 19 8.77 7.28 8.78
C TYR A 19 8.51 8.79 8.79
N VAL A 20 7.85 9.32 7.75
CA VAL A 20 7.50 10.75 7.67
C VAL A 20 6.58 11.15 8.83
N VAL A 21 5.54 10.37 9.12
CA VAL A 21 4.64 10.64 10.25
C VAL A 21 5.38 10.61 11.59
N SER A 22 6.27 9.63 11.78
CA SER A 22 7.11 9.54 12.97
C SER A 22 8.00 10.77 13.13
N SER A 23 8.61 11.24 12.02
CA SER A 23 9.43 12.46 11.98
C SER A 23 8.61 13.72 12.30
N MET A 24 7.40 13.84 11.75
CA MET A 24 6.50 14.97 12.01
C MET A 24 5.98 15.01 13.44
N THR A 25 5.77 13.85 14.06
CA THR A 25 5.25 13.73 15.43
C THR A 25 6.36 13.71 16.49
N GLY A 26 7.63 13.64 16.08
CA GLY A 26 8.76 13.50 16.99
C GLY A 26 8.82 12.15 17.72
N VAL A 27 8.10 11.13 17.23
CA VAL A 27 8.05 9.79 17.82
C VAL A 27 9.10 8.90 17.16
N ALA A 28 9.60 7.89 17.87
CA ALA A 28 10.51 6.91 17.32
C ALA A 28 9.82 6.02 16.28
N TYR A 29 10.46 5.83 15.13
CA TYR A 29 9.94 4.99 14.06
C TYR A 29 9.88 3.52 14.50
N ASN A 30 8.69 2.91 14.40
CA ASN A 30 8.46 1.51 14.71
C ASN A 30 8.21 0.69 13.44
N PHE A 31 9.20 -0.11 13.06
CA PHE A 31 9.14 -0.98 11.89
C PHE A 31 8.02 -2.03 11.98
N GLY A 32 7.76 -2.58 13.17
CA GLY A 32 6.72 -3.59 13.37
C GLY A 32 5.32 -3.02 13.12
N THR A 33 5.03 -1.86 13.71
CA THR A 33 3.76 -1.15 13.49
C THR A 33 3.58 -0.78 12.03
N ALA A 34 4.61 -0.21 11.40
CA ALA A 34 4.57 0.16 9.99
C ALA A 34 4.37 -1.05 9.07
N SER A 35 5.00 -2.19 9.38
CA SER A 35 4.83 -3.44 8.62
C SER A 35 3.42 -4.02 8.74
N ILE A 36 2.82 -4.01 9.94
CA ILE A 36 1.44 -4.47 10.15
C ILE A 36 0.47 -3.59 9.36
N LEU A 37 0.64 -2.27 9.44
CA LEU A 37 -0.18 -1.32 8.68
C LEU A 37 -0.03 -1.51 7.17
N ALA A 38 1.19 -1.75 6.68
CA ALA A 38 1.46 -2.02 5.28
C ALA A 38 0.73 -3.26 4.75
N VAL A 39 0.71 -4.34 5.53
CA VAL A 39 -0.02 -5.57 5.19
C VAL A 39 -1.53 -5.29 5.13
N VAL A 40 -2.08 -4.60 6.15
CA VAL A 40 -3.50 -4.23 6.20
C VAL A 40 -3.89 -3.38 4.98
N VAL A 41 -3.10 -2.35 4.67
CA VAL A 41 -3.35 -1.46 3.52
C VAL A 41 -3.25 -2.22 2.20
N THR A 42 -2.29 -3.15 2.06
CA THR A 42 -2.21 -3.97 0.85
C THR A 42 -3.48 -4.81 0.67
N VAL A 43 -3.96 -5.46 1.73
CA VAL A 43 -5.21 -6.25 1.66
C VAL A 43 -6.39 -5.38 1.23
N LEU A 44 -6.49 -4.14 1.76
CA LEU A 44 -7.52 -3.19 1.33
C LEU A 44 -7.40 -2.83 -0.16
N ILE A 45 -6.19 -2.57 -0.66
CA ILE A 45 -5.95 -2.26 -2.08
C ILE A 45 -6.36 -3.43 -2.98
N LEU A 46 -6.07 -4.67 -2.56
CA LEU A 46 -6.48 -5.86 -3.31
C LEU A 46 -8.00 -5.99 -3.39
N ILE A 47 -8.71 -5.78 -2.27
CA ILE A 47 -10.17 -5.81 -2.23
C ILE A 47 -10.76 -4.71 -3.12
N ILE A 48 -10.22 -3.49 -3.04
CA ILE A 48 -10.65 -2.36 -3.87
C ILE A 48 -10.45 -2.68 -5.35
N GLY A 49 -9.31 -3.28 -5.71
CA GLY A 49 -9.04 -3.67 -7.09
C GLY A 49 -9.99 -4.72 -7.67
N GLU A 50 -10.59 -5.58 -6.83
CA GLU A 50 -11.60 -6.56 -7.25
C GLU A 50 -13.02 -5.98 -7.28
N VAL A 51 -13.32 -5.02 -6.39
CA VAL A 51 -14.64 -4.37 -6.31
C VAL A 51 -14.79 -3.26 -7.36
N VAL A 52 -13.71 -2.58 -7.74
CA VAL A 52 -13.74 -1.54 -8.77
C VAL A 52 -13.67 -2.21 -10.14
N PRO A 53 -14.77 -2.17 -10.94
CA PRO A 53 -14.75 -2.74 -12.28
C PRO A 53 -13.77 -1.94 -13.14
N ASP A 54 -12.85 -2.66 -13.77
CA ASP A 54 -11.80 -2.09 -14.60
C ASP A 54 -12.40 -1.62 -15.94
N ARG A 55 -12.72 -0.32 -16.03
CA ARG A 55 -13.31 0.29 -17.25
C ARG A 55 -12.29 0.45 -18.40
N SER A 56 -11.03 0.09 -18.18
CA SER A 56 -9.94 0.31 -19.15
C SER A 56 -9.85 -0.79 -20.23
N ALA A 57 -10.68 -1.83 -20.18
CA ALA A 57 -10.66 -2.92 -21.17
C ALA A 57 -11.48 -2.63 -22.45
N GLU A 58 -12.13 -1.46 -22.58
CA GLU A 58 -13.08 -1.19 -23.68
C GLU A 58 -12.59 -0.22 -24.78
N GLY A 59 -11.29 0.13 -24.88
CA GLY A 59 -10.95 1.28 -25.74
C GLY A 59 -9.57 1.37 -26.40
N HIS A 60 -8.87 0.29 -26.71
CA HIS A 60 -7.72 0.36 -27.62
C HIS A 60 -7.95 -0.51 -28.86
N HIS A 61 -8.62 0.07 -29.85
CA HIS A 61 -8.57 -0.33 -31.26
C HIS A 61 -7.88 0.77 -32.04
#